data_AF-T1CAD7-F1
#
_entry.id   AF-T1CAD7-F1
#
_cell.length_a   1.000
_cell.length_b   1.000
_cell.length_c   1.000
_cell.angle_alpha   90.00
_cell.angle_beta   90.00
_cell.angle_gamma   90.00
#
_symmetry.space_group_name_H-M   'P 1'
#
loop_
_entity.id
_entity.type
_entity.pdbx_description
1 polymer ?
#
loop_
_entity_poly.entity_id
_entity_poly.type
_entity_poly.pdbx_seq_one_letter_code
_entity_poly.pdbx_strand_id
1 'polypeptide(L)' 'MAENTVDAIVAPALFAAAFGAAGAFGYRAVNTLDSMVGYRDAHYARFGWAAARLDDVANLVPARVTAVLVGAVRPRVAA' A
#
# COMPACT_ATOMS: atom_id res chain seq x y z
N MET A 1 10.65 5.46 3.47
CA MET A 1 11.12 4.89 2.19
C MET A 1 10.47 3.54 1.88
N ALA A 2 10.45 2.58 2.80
CA ALA A 2 9.82 1.26 2.54
C ALA A 2 8.32 1.36 2.22
N GLU A 3 7.55 2.13 2.99
CA GLU A 3 6.11 2.38 2.78
C GLU A 3 5.82 2.94 1.39
N ASN A 4 6.47 4.04 1.00
CA ASN A 4 6.32 4.59 -0.36
C ASN A 4 6.66 3.58 -1.46
N THR A 5 7.60 2.65 -1.24
CA THR A 5 7.90 1.59 -2.23
C THR A 5 6.75 0.59 -2.36
N VAL A 6 6.13 0.23 -1.24
CA VAL A 6 4.93 -0.61 -1.24
C VAL A 6 3.82 0.11 -2.00
N ASP A 7 3.51 1.34 -1.63
CA ASP A 7 2.32 2.06 -2.11
C ASP A 7 2.45 2.56 -3.56
N ALA A 8 3.66 2.93 -4.00
CA ALA A 8 3.86 3.48 -5.34
C ALA A 8 4.19 2.40 -6.38
N ILE A 9 4.73 1.26 -5.97
CA ILE A 9 5.28 0.26 -6.90
C ILE A 9 4.67 -1.11 -6.67
N VAL A 10 4.91 -1.72 -5.50
CA VAL A 10 4.63 -3.14 -5.30
C VAL A 10 3.13 -3.40 -5.25
N ALA A 11 2.37 -2.61 -4.50
CA ALA A 11 0.94 -2.79 -4.37
C ALA A 11 0.18 -2.49 -5.69
N PRO A 12 0.40 -1.36 -6.41
CA PRO A 12 -0.19 -1.16 -7.72
C PRO A 12 0.15 -2.28 -8.71
N ALA A 13 1.39 -2.78 -8.72
CA ALA A 13 1.80 -3.87 -9.60
C ALA A 13 1.08 -5.19 -9.28
N LEU A 14 0.93 -5.54 -7.99
CA LEU A 14 0.23 -6.76 -7.57
C LEU A 14 -1.27 -6.70 -7.89
N PHE A 15 -1.92 -5.56 -7.61
CA PHE A 15 -3.32 -5.39 -7.93
C PHE A 15 -3.55 -5.33 -9.45
N ALA A 16 -2.63 -4.74 -10.21
CA ALA A 16 -2.65 -4.80 -11.68
C ALA A 16 -2.50 -6.23 -12.20
N ALA A 17 -1.62 -7.03 -11.62
CA ALA A 17 -1.46 -8.43 -12.00
C ALA A 17 -2.72 -9.26 -11.71
N ALA A 18 -3.43 -8.96 -10.62
CA ALA A 18 -4.64 -9.69 -10.23
C ALA A 18 -5.90 -9.26 -11.00
N PHE A 19 -6.09 -7.96 -11.26
CA PHE A 19 -7.34 -7.42 -11.79
C PHE A 19 -7.16 -6.45 -12.97
N GLY A 20 -5.96 -6.40 -13.57
CA GLY A 20 -5.63 -5.50 -14.66
C GLY A 20 -5.65 -4.02 -14.23
N ALA A 21 -5.91 -3.13 -15.19
CA ALA A 21 -5.96 -1.70 -14.94
C ALA A 21 -6.91 -1.32 -13.80
N ALA A 22 -8.07 -1.99 -13.71
CA ALA A 22 -9.04 -1.76 -12.64
C ALA A 22 -8.47 -2.01 -11.24
N GLY A 23 -7.61 -3.03 -11.09
CA GLY A 23 -6.91 -3.29 -9.83
C GLY A 23 -5.93 -2.19 -9.44
N ALA A 24 -5.07 -1.78 -10.38
CA ALA A 24 -4.13 -0.68 -10.13
C ALA A 24 -4.85 0.61 -9.73
N PHE A 25 -5.90 0.99 -10.45
CA PHE A 25 -6.71 2.16 -10.12
C PHE A 25 -7.43 2.00 -8.78
N GLY A 26 -7.99 0.82 -8.51
CA GLY A 26 -8.66 0.52 -7.24
C GLY A 26 -7.73 0.69 -6.04
N TYR A 27 -6.52 0.12 -6.11
CA TYR A 27 -5.53 0.29 -5.04
C TYR A 27 -5.14 1.76 -4.87
N ARG A 28 -4.86 2.48 -5.97
CA ARG A 28 -4.55 3.92 -5.90
C ARG A 28 -5.68 4.73 -5.29
N ALA A 29 -6.93 4.38 -5.56
CA ALA A 29 -8.08 5.04 -4.94
C ALA A 29 -8.14 4.80 -3.43
N VAL A 30 -7.85 3.58 -2.96
CA VAL A 30 -7.77 3.26 -1.53
C VAL A 30 -6.68 4.07 -0.83
N ASN A 31 -5.45 4.04 -1.35
CA ASN A 31 -4.31 4.76 -0.80
C ASN A 31 -4.52 6.29 -0.78
N THR A 32 -5.19 6.80 -1.82
CA THR A 32 -5.58 8.22 -1.88
C THR A 32 -6.66 8.55 -0.85
N LEU A 33 -7.66 7.67 -0.68
CA LEU A 33 -8.72 7.87 0.30
C LEU A 33 -8.15 7.90 1.73
N ASP A 34 -7.28 6.97 2.08
CA ASP A 34 -6.61 6.97 3.37
C ASP A 34 -5.80 8.25 3.59
N SER A 35 -5.04 8.69 2.59
CA SER A 35 -4.30 9.96 2.65
C SER A 35 -5.17 11.21 2.74
N MET A 36 -6.46 11.15 2.35
CA MET A 36 -7.37 12.30 2.44
C MET A 36 -8.17 12.32 3.75
N VAL A 37 -8.62 11.17 4.23
CA VAL A 37 -9.58 11.09 5.34
C VAL A 37 -9.24 10.04 6.41
N GLY A 38 -8.16 9.28 6.25
CA GLY A 38 -7.70 8.27 7.21
C GLY A 38 -7.10 8.85 8.50
N TYR A 39 -6.74 10.13 8.49
CA TYR A 39 -6.21 10.81 9.67
C TYR A 39 -7.26 10.95 10.79
N ARG A 40 -6.78 10.93 12.03
CA ARG A 40 -7.58 11.22 13.22
C ARG A 40 -7.86 12.72 13.32
N ASP A 41 -8.75 13.21 12.47
CA ASP A 41 -9.30 14.56 12.51
C ASP A 41 -10.65 14.55 13.25
N ALA A 42 -10.97 15.61 14.00
CA ALA A 42 -12.25 15.77 14.67
C ALA A 42 -13.43 15.70 13.67
N HIS A 43 -13.20 16.11 12.41
CA HIS A 43 -14.19 16.04 11.35
C HIS A 43 -14.42 14.61 10.81
N TYR A 44 -13.37 13.78 10.78
CA TYR A 44 -13.40 12.43 10.19
C TYR A 44 -13.41 11.29 11.23
N ALA A 45 -13.32 11.60 12.53
CA ALA A 45 -13.20 10.62 13.61
C ALA A 45 -14.24 9.48 13.57
N ARG A 46 -15.44 9.73 13.03
CA ARG A 46 -16.53 8.75 12.96
C ARG A 46 -16.39 7.74 11.82
N PHE A 47 -15.66 8.07 10.75
CA PHE A 47 -15.62 7.24 9.53
C PHE A 47 -14.24 7.10 8.87
N GLY A 48 -13.30 7.99 9.13
CA GLY A 48 -11.93 7.94 8.61
C GLY A 48 -11.20 6.64 8.96
N TRP A 49 -11.54 6.04 10.09
CA TRP A 49 -11.03 4.72 10.49
C TRP A 49 -11.30 3.63 9.46
N ALA A 50 -12.40 3.71 8.70
CA ALA A 50 -12.73 2.71 7.69
C ALA A 50 -11.80 2.81 6.47
N ALA A 51 -11.40 4.03 6.09
CA ALA A 51 -10.42 4.26 5.03
C ALA A 51 -9.04 3.71 5.43
N ALA A 52 -8.57 4.04 6.63
CA ALA A 52 -7.32 3.51 7.17
C ALA A 52 -7.32 1.99 7.30
N ARG A 53 -8.43 1.41 7.76
CA ARG A 53 -8.58 -0.05 7.84
C ARG A 53 -8.54 -0.71 6.46
N LEU A 54 -9.16 -0.08 5.46
CA LEU A 54 -9.16 -0.60 4.10
C LEU A 54 -7.77 -0.56 3.48
N ASP A 55 -7.01 0.52 3.71
CA ASP A 55 -5.62 0.61 3.27
C ASP A 55 -4.74 -0.44 3.94
N ASP A 56 -4.82 -0.58 5.28
CA ASP A 56 -4.11 -1.61 6.04
C ASP A 56 -4.34 -3.02 5.47
N VAL A 57 -5.59 -3.33 5.12
CA VAL A 57 -5.96 -4.63 4.54
C VAL A 57 -5.44 -4.77 3.12
N ALA A 58 -5.57 -3.74 2.29
CA ALA A 58 -5.06 -3.73 0.92
C ALA A 58 -3.53 -3.90 0.88
N ASN A 59 -2.82 -3.36 1.87
CA ASN A 59 -1.37 -3.41 1.99
C ASN A 59 -0.82 -4.66 2.70
N LEU A 60 -1.67 -5.50 3.30
CA LEU A 60 -1.25 -6.69 4.04
C LEU A 60 -0.36 -7.64 3.22
N VAL A 61 -0.77 -7.94 1.98
CA VAL A 61 -0.01 -8.81 1.07
C VAL A 61 1.15 -8.06 0.41
N PRO A 62 0.95 -6.87 -0.19
CA PRO A 62 2.04 -6.10 -0.80
C PRO A 62 3.20 -5.80 0.15
N ALA A 63 2.95 -5.47 1.41
CA ALA A 63 4.00 -5.20 2.38
C ALA A 63 4.90 -6.42 2.62
N ARG A 64 4.31 -7.61 2.71
CA ARG A 64 5.07 -8.87 2.89
C ARG A 64 5.86 -9.22 1.64
N VAL A 65 5.27 -9.07 0.46
CA VAL A 65 5.97 -9.26 -0.82
C VAL A 65 7.16 -8.31 -0.92
N THR A 66 6.97 -7.03 -0.57
CA THR A 66 8.04 -6.03 -0.56
C THR A 66 9.17 -6.42 0.39
N ALA A 67 8.85 -6.88 1.60
CA ALA A 67 9.85 -7.35 2.56
C ALA A 67 10.66 -8.54 2.01
N VAL A 68 10.01 -9.50 1.35
CA VAL A 68 10.67 -10.64 0.70
C VAL A 68 11.57 -10.18 -0.45
N LEU A 69 11.08 -9.29 -1.31
CA LEU A 69 11.84 -8.74 -2.45
C LEU A 69 13.10 -8.01 -1.98
N VAL A 70 12.97 -7.14 -0.96
CA VAL A 70 14.12 -6.44 -0.37
C VAL A 70 15.12 -7.43 0.24
N GLY A 71 14.63 -8.47 0.93
CA GLY A 71 15.48 -9.53 1.48
C GLY A 71 16.22 -10.32 0.40
N ALA A 72 15.57 -10.60 -0.73
CA ALA A 72 16.13 -11.36 -1.84
C ALA A 72 17.15 -10.55 -2.67
N VAL A 73 16.90 -9.25 -2.86
CA VAL A 73 17.73 -8.36 -3.69
C VAL A 73 18.88 -7.74 -2.89
N ARG A 74 18.97 -8.00 -1.58
CA ARG A 74 19.99 -7.43 -0.69
C ARG A 74 21.37 -7.50 -1.35
N PRO A 75 21.99 -6.36 -1.73
CA PRO A 75 23.31 -6.38 -2.32
C PRO A 75 24.27 -7.00 -1.29
N ARG A 76 24.96 -8.07 -1.69
CA ARG A 76 26.08 -8.59 -0.90
C ARG A 76 27.10 -7.48 -0.90
N VAL A 77 27.21 -6.77 0.22
CA VAL A 77 28.28 -5.80 0.44
C VAL A 77 29.58 -6.56 0.20
N ALA A 78 30.29 -6.20 -0.86
CA ALA A 78 31.63 -6.72 -1.12
C ALA A 78 32.50 -6.26 0.07
N ALA A 79 33.06 -7.23 0.78
CA ALA A 79 34.07 -7.01 1.81
C ALA A 79 35.41 -6.64 1.16
#